data_AF-A0A7W0SQ18-F1
#
_entry.id   AF-A0A7W0SQ18-F1
#
_cell.length_a   1.000
_cell.length_b   1.000
_cell.length_c   1.000
_cell.angle_alpha   90.00
_cell.angle_beta   90.00
_cell.angle_gamma   90.00
#
_symmetry.space_group_name_H-M   'P 1'
#
loop_
_entity.id
_entity.type
_entity.pdbx_description
1 polymer ?
#
loop_
_entity_poly.entity_id
_entity_poly.type
_entity_poly.pdbx_seq_one_letter_code
_entity_poly.pdbx_strand_id
1 'polypeptide(L)'
;MSTCRGPVSDGEVVPNGLGSHRFTVRGTDAESNVGTASHGYVVFDDIGGPITNQASFSAGRVIPITLKLGGRPQGAVFASGYPLVRVVDCATGERIGADRPANVRASLTNGRLLLQWRTAAGWGGSCRSLVVRLGFNGWSTADAEFTVRFA
;
A
#
# COMPACT_ATOMS: atom_id res chain seq x y z
N MET A 1 3.74 4.71 -35.80
CA MET A 1 4.73 3.95 -35.00
C MET A 1 4.30 4.08 -33.56
N SER A 2 3.93 2.97 -32.91
CA SER A 2 3.50 2.99 -31.52
C SER A 2 4.70 3.04 -30.57
N THR A 3 4.59 3.80 -29.48
CA THR A 3 5.64 3.87 -28.45
C THR A 3 5.03 3.85 -27.06
N CYS A 4 5.77 3.31 -26.09
CA CYS A 4 5.43 3.35 -24.69
C CYS A 4 6.71 3.73 -23.94
N ARG A 5 6.72 4.90 -23.28
CA ARG A 5 7.91 5.45 -22.64
C ARG A 5 7.62 5.83 -21.20
N GLY A 6 8.35 5.23 -20.28
CA GLY A 6 8.39 5.62 -18.87
C GLY A 6 9.58 6.54 -18.55
N PRO A 7 9.74 6.94 -17.28
CA PRO A 7 10.90 7.71 -16.83
C PRO A 7 12.21 6.90 -16.82
N VAL A 8 12.12 5.56 -16.92
CA VAL A 8 13.25 4.65 -17.09
C VAL A 8 13.00 3.76 -18.33
N SER A 9 14.06 3.19 -18.90
CA SER A 9 13.95 2.26 -20.03
C SER A 9 13.29 0.95 -19.61
N ASP A 10 12.76 0.21 -20.60
CA ASP A 10 12.20 -1.12 -20.34
C ASP A 10 13.28 -2.07 -19.80
N GLY A 11 12.94 -2.82 -18.75
CA GLY A 11 13.86 -3.68 -18.01
C GLY A 11 14.78 -2.97 -16.99
N GLU A 12 14.81 -1.63 -16.95
CA GLU A 12 15.60 -0.89 -15.97
C GLU A 12 14.92 -0.81 -14.59
N VAL A 13 15.74 -0.65 -13.57
CA VAL A 13 15.26 -0.51 -12.18
C VAL A 13 14.48 0.78 -12.03
N VAL A 14 13.23 0.67 -11.57
CA VAL A 14 12.42 1.84 -11.19
C VAL A 14 12.99 2.52 -9.94
N PRO A 15 12.76 3.82 -9.73
CA PRO A 15 13.25 4.53 -8.55
C PRO A 15 12.96 3.78 -7.25
N ASN A 16 14.01 3.30 -6.58
CA ASN A 16 13.91 2.44 -5.39
C ASN A 16 14.46 3.10 -4.13
N GLY A 17 14.67 4.43 -4.15
CA GLY A 17 14.97 5.18 -2.94
C GLY A 17 13.82 5.09 -1.94
N LEU A 18 14.08 5.20 -0.65
CA LEU A 18 13.03 5.12 0.37
C LEU A 18 11.99 6.24 0.21
N GLY A 19 10.74 5.93 0.49
CA GLY A 19 9.62 6.86 0.43
C GLY A 19 8.69 6.62 -0.75
N SER A 20 7.80 7.57 -0.99
CA SER A 20 6.78 7.46 -2.04
C SER A 20 7.30 7.96 -3.38
N HIS A 21 6.88 7.30 -4.45
CA HIS A 21 7.24 7.63 -5.83
C HIS A 21 6.01 7.65 -6.71
N ARG A 22 6.15 8.29 -7.86
CA ARG A 22 5.17 8.27 -8.94
C ARG A 22 5.85 7.89 -10.25
N PHE A 23 5.35 6.85 -10.88
CA PHE A 23 5.78 6.38 -12.19
C PHE A 23 4.76 6.81 -13.24
N THR A 24 5.17 7.60 -14.23
CA THR A 24 4.28 8.09 -15.28
C THR A 24 4.74 7.57 -16.64
N VAL A 25 3.87 6.82 -17.31
CA VAL A 25 4.09 6.27 -18.64
C VAL A 25 3.32 7.09 -19.66
N ARG A 26 3.95 7.38 -20.79
CA ARG A 26 3.34 8.01 -21.97
C ARG A 26 3.34 7.03 -23.13
N GLY A 27 2.14 6.71 -23.62
CA GLY A 27 1.91 5.91 -24.81
C GLY A 27 1.61 6.79 -26.03
N THR A 28 1.97 6.32 -27.22
CA THR A 28 1.49 6.84 -28.50
C THR A 28 1.13 5.67 -29.38
N ASP A 29 -0.07 5.67 -29.98
CA ASP A 29 -0.53 4.59 -30.89
C ASP A 29 -0.07 4.83 -32.34
N ALA A 30 -0.57 4.02 -33.28
CA ALA A 30 -0.19 4.13 -34.69
C ALA A 30 -0.78 5.38 -35.35
N GLU A 31 -1.94 5.83 -34.88
CA GLU A 31 -2.71 7.00 -35.30
C GLU A 31 -2.22 8.30 -34.64
N SER A 32 -1.15 8.23 -33.84
CA SER A 32 -0.56 9.35 -33.08
C SER A 32 -1.42 9.89 -31.94
N ASN A 33 -2.42 9.14 -31.48
CA ASN A 33 -3.09 9.46 -30.22
C ASN A 33 -2.15 9.21 -29.06
N VAL A 34 -2.19 10.09 -28.06
CA VAL A 34 -1.31 10.05 -26.89
C VAL A 34 -2.12 9.76 -25.63
N GLY A 35 -1.67 8.76 -24.88
CA GLY A 35 -2.21 8.45 -23.55
C GLY A 35 -1.14 8.59 -22.48
N THR A 36 -1.54 8.96 -21.26
CA THR A 36 -0.68 8.89 -20.09
C THR A 36 -1.34 8.09 -18.99
N ALA A 37 -0.53 7.30 -18.28
CA ALA A 37 -0.94 6.58 -17.09
C ALA A 37 0.08 6.86 -15.98
N SER A 38 -0.40 7.07 -14.76
CA SER A 38 0.47 7.26 -13.60
C SER A 38 0.12 6.26 -12.51
N HIS A 39 1.15 5.70 -11.88
CA HIS A 39 1.01 4.83 -10.72
C HIS A 39 1.88 5.33 -9.58
N GLY A 40 1.32 5.40 -8.37
CA GLY A 40 2.07 5.73 -7.16
C GLY A 40 2.49 4.47 -6.44
N TYR A 41 3.69 4.44 -5.86
CA TYR A 41 4.15 3.35 -5.02
C TYR A 41 4.97 3.89 -3.84
N VAL A 42 5.19 3.05 -2.83
CA VAL A 42 5.98 3.40 -1.65
C VAL A 42 7.05 2.35 -1.45
N VAL A 43 8.29 2.80 -1.22
CA VAL A 43 9.42 1.95 -0.90
C VAL A 43 9.74 2.10 0.58
N PHE A 44 9.77 0.96 1.26
CA PHE A 44 10.21 0.83 2.64
C PHE A 44 11.59 0.17 2.68
N ASP A 45 12.37 0.49 3.71
CA ASP A 45 13.64 -0.18 3.97
C ASP A 45 13.40 -1.65 4.34
N ASP A 46 12.32 -1.89 5.08
CA ASP A 46 11.89 -3.22 5.49
C ASP A 46 10.41 -3.21 5.90
N ILE A 47 9.79 -4.37 5.82
CA ILE A 47 8.45 -4.64 6.30
C ILE A 47 8.54 -5.82 7.28
N GLY A 48 7.93 -5.71 8.44
CA GLY A 48 7.97 -6.74 9.47
C GLY A 48 6.63 -6.95 10.16
N GLY A 49 6.62 -7.94 11.05
CA GLY A 49 5.41 -8.44 11.68
C GLY A 49 4.93 -9.74 11.03
N PRO A 50 3.85 -10.34 11.53
CA PRO A 50 3.45 -11.67 11.09
C PRO A 50 2.96 -11.73 9.63
N ILE A 51 2.66 -10.57 9.02
CA ILE A 51 2.20 -10.48 7.63
C ILE A 51 3.26 -10.91 6.61
N THR A 52 4.54 -10.98 6.99
CA THR A 52 5.60 -11.40 6.09
C THR A 52 5.81 -12.91 6.05
N ASN A 53 5.19 -13.67 6.97
CA ASN A 53 5.43 -15.11 7.08
C ASN A 53 4.18 -15.96 7.44
N GLN A 54 3.02 -15.35 7.65
CA GLN A 54 1.77 -16.07 7.92
C GLN A 54 0.82 -16.04 6.71
N ALA A 55 0.29 -17.20 6.34
CA ALA A 55 -0.69 -17.34 5.27
C ALA A 55 -2.14 -17.05 5.73
N SER A 56 -2.42 -17.10 7.03
CA SER A 56 -3.75 -16.90 7.60
C SER A 56 -3.69 -16.35 9.03
N PHE A 57 -4.70 -15.56 9.40
CA PHE A 57 -4.79 -14.87 10.68
C PHE A 57 -6.09 -15.17 11.39
N SER A 58 -6.07 -15.30 12.71
CA SER A 58 -7.31 -15.35 13.48
C SER A 58 -8.01 -13.99 13.46
N ALA A 59 -9.30 -13.98 13.14
CA ALA A 59 -10.14 -12.79 13.24
C ALA A 59 -10.25 -12.25 14.69
N GLY A 60 -10.57 -10.97 14.84
CA GLY A 60 -10.75 -10.34 16.15
C GLY A 60 -9.46 -10.03 16.92
N ARG A 61 -8.29 -10.30 16.34
CA ARG A 61 -6.98 -10.02 16.95
C ARG A 61 -6.38 -8.72 16.43
N VAL A 62 -5.35 -8.24 17.12
CA VAL A 62 -4.53 -7.14 16.63
C VAL A 62 -3.40 -7.72 15.80
N ILE A 63 -3.25 -7.26 14.56
CA ILE A 63 -2.13 -7.60 13.68
C ILE A 63 -1.11 -6.45 13.74
N PRO A 64 0.10 -6.67 14.29
CA PRO A 64 1.17 -5.69 14.24
C PRO A 64 1.87 -5.74 12.88
N ILE A 65 1.97 -4.61 12.20
CA ILE A 65 2.73 -4.43 10.96
C ILE A 65 3.76 -3.35 11.23
N THR A 66 5.02 -3.63 10.93
CA THR A 66 6.10 -2.66 11.09
C THR A 66 6.62 -2.24 9.73
N LEU A 67 6.70 -0.94 9.49
CA LEU A 67 7.29 -0.36 8.30
C LEU A 67 8.55 0.40 8.71
N LYS A 68 9.71 0.00 8.18
CA LYS A 68 10.93 0.80 8.32
C LYS A 68 10.94 1.84 7.20
N LEU A 69 10.80 3.10 7.59
CA LEU A 69 10.79 4.24 6.67
C LEU A 69 12.20 4.76 6.39
N GLY A 70 13.21 4.22 7.08
CA GLY A 70 14.59 4.70 7.11
C GLY A 70 14.70 6.03 7.86
N GLY A 71 14.32 7.13 7.19
CA GLY A 71 14.39 8.48 7.74
C GLY A 71 13.35 8.77 8.83
N ARG A 72 13.38 10.00 9.37
CA ARG A 72 12.35 10.54 10.28
C ARG A 72 11.40 11.46 9.51
N PRO A 73 10.42 10.91 8.75
CA PRO A 73 9.50 11.73 8.00
C PRO A 73 8.65 12.59 8.96
N GLN A 74 8.33 13.80 8.51
CA GLN A 74 7.61 14.81 9.27
C GLN A 74 6.15 14.90 8.80
N GLY A 75 5.26 15.36 9.67
CA GLY A 75 3.84 15.55 9.36
C GLY A 75 2.94 14.43 9.87
N ALA A 76 1.69 14.43 9.41
CA ALA A 76 0.72 13.42 9.80
C ALA A 76 1.11 12.04 9.24
N VAL A 77 0.95 10.99 10.05
CA VAL A 77 1.28 9.63 9.63
C VAL A 77 0.41 9.19 8.45
N PHE A 78 -0.90 9.46 8.53
CA PHE A 78 -1.86 9.08 7.48
C PHE A 78 -2.38 10.29 6.73
N ALA A 79 -2.66 10.09 5.44
CA ALA A 79 -3.45 11.04 4.67
C ALA A 79 -4.90 11.07 5.18
N SER A 80 -5.60 12.17 4.93
CA SER A 80 -7.02 12.31 5.31
C SER A 80 -7.87 11.17 4.71
N GLY A 81 -8.73 10.58 5.53
CA GLY A 81 -9.60 9.45 5.15
C GLY A 81 -8.94 8.07 5.24
N TYR A 82 -7.66 7.98 5.61
CA TYR A 82 -6.92 6.73 5.78
C TYR A 82 -6.54 6.48 7.24
N PRO A 83 -6.29 5.22 7.65
CA PRO A 83 -6.30 3.99 6.84
C PRO A 83 -7.70 3.40 6.61
N LEU A 84 -7.81 2.53 5.60
CA LEU A 84 -9.05 1.86 5.20
C LEU A 84 -8.92 0.34 5.27
N VAL A 85 -10.04 -0.35 5.42
CA VAL A 85 -10.19 -1.79 5.20
C VAL A 85 -10.99 -1.99 3.93
N ARG A 86 -10.44 -2.82 3.04
CA ARG A 86 -11.06 -3.27 1.80
C ARG A 86 -11.42 -4.73 1.92
N VAL A 87 -12.63 -5.11 1.53
CA VAL A 87 -12.95 -6.54 1.36
C VAL A 87 -12.47 -6.97 -0.02
N VAL A 88 -11.83 -8.12 -0.09
CA VAL A 88 -11.34 -8.69 -1.34
C VAL A 88 -11.78 -10.13 -1.47
N ASP A 89 -11.88 -10.59 -2.71
CA ASP A 89 -12.06 -11.99 -3.02
C ASP A 89 -10.83 -12.78 -2.57
N CYS A 90 -11.03 -13.92 -1.91
CA CYS A 90 -9.92 -14.71 -1.39
C CYS A 90 -9.14 -15.47 -2.48
N ALA A 91 -9.75 -15.73 -3.63
CA ALA A 91 -9.11 -16.44 -4.73
C ALA A 91 -8.44 -15.48 -5.71
N THR A 92 -9.09 -14.36 -6.04
CA THR A 92 -8.59 -13.42 -7.06
C THR A 92 -7.88 -12.20 -6.49
N GLY A 93 -8.13 -11.88 -5.21
CA GLY A 93 -7.65 -10.63 -4.60
C GLY A 93 -8.39 -9.38 -5.09
N GLU A 94 -9.41 -9.54 -5.94
CA GLU A 94 -10.18 -8.43 -6.47
C GLU A 94 -11.04 -7.78 -5.40
N ARG A 95 -11.22 -6.47 -5.51
CA ARG A 95 -12.04 -5.71 -4.57
C ARG A 95 -13.50 -6.15 -4.60
N ILE A 96 -14.04 -6.43 -3.42
CA ILE A 96 -15.47 -6.68 -3.21
C ILE A 96 -16.04 -5.56 -2.34
N GLY A 97 -16.98 -4.80 -2.89
CA GLY A 97 -17.70 -3.78 -2.13
C GLY A 97 -16.90 -2.52 -1.77
N ALA A 98 -17.48 -1.71 -0.89
CA ALA A 98 -16.95 -0.40 -0.51
C ALA A 98 -15.92 -0.48 0.61
N ASP A 99 -14.94 0.42 0.57
CA ASP A 99 -13.93 0.54 1.62
C ASP A 99 -14.57 1.13 2.89
N ARG A 100 -14.04 0.75 4.06
CA ARG A 100 -14.48 1.26 5.37
C ARG A 100 -13.28 1.78 6.16
N PRO A 101 -13.45 2.74 7.09
CA PRO A 101 -12.36 3.15 7.98
C PRO A 101 -11.76 1.98 8.75
N ALA A 102 -10.43 1.91 8.80
CA ALA A 102 -9.73 0.89 9.56
C ALA A 102 -9.49 1.33 11.02
N ASN A 103 -9.60 0.36 11.94
CA ASN A 103 -9.21 0.57 13.33
C ASN A 103 -7.71 0.28 13.49
N VAL A 104 -6.88 1.30 13.33
CA VAL A 104 -5.42 1.20 13.44
C VAL A 104 -4.90 2.20 14.46
N ARG A 105 -4.07 1.71 15.39
CA ARG A 105 -3.20 2.60 16.17
C ARG A 105 -1.82 2.64 15.52
N ALA A 106 -1.26 3.83 15.41
CA ALA A 106 0.05 4.02 14.81
C ALA A 106 1.01 4.65 15.82
N SER A 107 2.24 4.15 15.86
CA SER A 107 3.35 4.80 16.58
C SER A 107 4.57 4.87 15.69
N LEU A 108 5.14 6.07 15.57
CA LEU A 108 6.37 6.31 14.81
C LEU A 108 7.50 6.57 15.81
N THR A 109 8.56 5.76 15.74
CA THR A 109 9.73 5.92 16.60
C THR A 109 10.99 5.64 15.80
N ASN A 110 11.90 6.61 15.71
CA ASN A 110 13.18 6.47 14.99
C ASN A 110 13.03 5.92 13.56
N GLY A 111 12.07 6.44 12.79
CA GLY A 111 11.83 6.01 11.41
C GLY A 111 11.18 4.63 11.27
N ARG A 112 10.79 4.00 12.38
CA ARG A 112 10.00 2.77 12.40
C ARG A 112 8.56 3.10 12.73
N LEU A 113 7.66 2.82 11.80
CA LEU A 113 6.21 2.96 11.99
C LEU A 113 5.62 1.61 12.37
N LEU A 114 5.10 1.50 13.59
CA LEU A 114 4.32 0.36 14.04
C LEU A 114 2.84 0.66 13.85
N LEU A 115 2.18 -0.17 13.05
CA LEU A 115 0.74 -0.20 12.85
C LEU A 115 0.17 -1.36 13.66
N GLN A 116 -0.77 -1.08 14.54
CA GLN A 116 -1.53 -2.07 15.29
C GLN A 116 -2.95 -2.11 14.74
N TRP A 117 -3.19 -2.99 13.77
CA TRP A 117 -4.47 -3.12 13.11
C TRP A 117 -5.40 -4.04 13.92
N ARG A 118 -6.44 -3.46 14.53
CA ARG A 118 -7.47 -4.22 15.24
C ARG A 118 -8.51 -4.73 14.25
N THR A 119 -8.57 -6.05 14.13
CA THR A 119 -9.48 -6.76 13.22
C THR A 119 -10.80 -7.10 13.93
N ALA A 120 -11.89 -7.27 13.17
CA ALA A 120 -13.18 -7.64 13.77
C ALA A 120 -13.30 -9.16 13.92
N ALA A 121 -13.99 -9.64 14.96
CA ALA A 121 -14.15 -11.07 15.22
C ALA A 121 -14.98 -11.78 14.14
N GLY A 122 -15.96 -11.10 13.54
CA GLY A 122 -16.80 -11.65 12.46
C GLY A 122 -16.11 -11.73 11.09
N TRP A 123 -14.79 -11.62 11.03
CA TRP A 123 -14.02 -11.68 9.78
C TRP A 123 -13.54 -13.08 9.41
N GLY A 124 -13.77 -14.10 10.25
CA GLY A 124 -13.39 -15.48 9.94
C GLY A 124 -13.89 -15.93 8.57
N GLY A 125 -13.07 -16.71 7.85
CA GLY A 125 -13.38 -17.21 6.52
C GLY A 125 -13.41 -16.19 5.38
N SER A 126 -12.86 -14.98 5.55
CA SER A 126 -12.85 -13.96 4.49
C SER A 126 -11.52 -13.23 4.35
N CYS A 127 -11.33 -12.53 3.23
CA CYS A 127 -10.09 -11.82 2.92
C CYS A 127 -10.31 -10.32 2.92
N ARG A 128 -9.37 -9.59 3.52
CA ARG A 128 -9.41 -8.13 3.58
C ARG A 128 -8.02 -7.56 3.47
N SER A 129 -7.94 -6.40 2.83
CA SER A 129 -6.73 -5.61 2.78
C SER A 129 -6.79 -4.44 3.74
N LEU A 130 -5.72 -4.24 4.49
CA LEU A 130 -5.47 -2.94 5.12
C LEU A 130 -4.82 -2.04 4.08
N VAL A 131 -5.50 -0.96 3.72
CA VAL A 131 -5.01 0.04 2.76
C VAL A 131 -4.50 1.24 3.54
N VAL A 132 -3.20 1.49 3.43
CA VAL A 132 -2.49 2.56 4.15
C VAL A 132 -2.00 3.59 3.14
N ARG A 133 -2.47 4.83 3.30
CA ARG A 133 -1.90 5.99 2.60
C ARG A 133 -1.18 6.87 3.60
N LEU A 134 0.12 7.03 3.41
CA LEU A 134 0.95 7.83 4.30
C LEU A 134 0.81 9.32 3.96
N GLY A 135 0.72 10.16 4.99
CA GLY A 135 0.45 11.60 4.89
C GLY A 135 1.67 12.49 5.14
N PHE A 136 2.86 11.90 5.18
CA PHE A 136 4.08 12.63 5.49
C PHE A 136 4.36 13.73 4.45
N ASN A 137 5.00 14.81 4.91
CA ASN A 137 5.32 15.95 4.04
C ASN A 137 6.21 15.50 2.87
N GLY A 138 5.80 15.88 1.66
CA GLY A 138 6.52 15.53 0.43
C GLY A 138 6.26 14.11 -0.08
N TRP A 139 5.45 13.30 0.62
CA TRP A 139 5.04 11.99 0.12
C TRP A 139 3.80 12.14 -0.77
N SER A 140 3.80 11.42 -1.89
CA SER A 140 2.67 11.27 -2.81
C SER A 140 1.56 10.41 -2.19
N THR A 141 0.37 10.42 -2.81
CA THR A 141 -0.82 9.69 -2.35
C THR A 141 -0.81 8.20 -2.70
N ALA A 142 0.36 7.57 -2.72
CA ALA A 142 0.48 6.15 -3.01
C ALA A 142 -0.04 5.30 -1.83
N ASP A 143 -0.69 4.20 -2.16
CA ASP A 143 -1.21 3.24 -1.18
C ASP A 143 -0.21 2.11 -0.96
N ALA A 144 -0.02 1.73 0.30
CA ALA A 144 0.53 0.43 0.68
C ALA A 144 -0.63 -0.48 1.08
N GLU A 145 -0.77 -1.61 0.39
CA GLU A 145 -1.87 -2.55 0.60
C GLU A 145 -1.36 -3.86 1.22
N PHE A 146 -2.00 -4.27 2.30
CA PHE A 146 -1.65 -5.44 3.09
C PHE A 146 -2.82 -6.42 3.12
N THR A 147 -2.83 -7.37 2.19
CA THR A 147 -3.92 -8.35 2.03
C THR A 147 -3.75 -9.53 2.98
N VAL A 148 -4.81 -9.82 3.74
CA VAL A 148 -4.83 -10.86 4.75
C VAL A 148 -6.04 -11.77 4.59
N ARG A 149 -5.81 -13.08 4.71
CA ARG A 149 -6.86 -14.09 4.86
C ARG A 149 -7.13 -14.35 6.34
N PHE A 150 -8.39 -14.27 6.73
CA PHE A 150 -8.82 -14.61 8.08
C PHE A 150 -9.35 -16.04 8.15
N ALA A 151 -8.80 -16.81 9.09
CA ALA A 151 -9.29 -18.12 9.47
C ALA A 151 -10.49 -17.98 10.41
#